data_AF-A0A842ZZU4-F1
#
_entry.id   AF-A0A842ZZU4-F1
#
_cell.length_a   1.000
_cell.length_b   1.000
_cell.length_c   1.000
_cell.angle_alpha   90.00
_cell.angle_beta   90.00
_cell.angle_gamma   90.00
#
_symmetry.space_group_name_H-M   'P 1'
#
loop_
_entity.id
_entity.type
_entity.pdbx_description
1 polymer ?
#
loop_
_entity_poly.entity_id
_entity_poly.type
_entity_poly.pdbx_seq_one_letter_code
_entity_poly.pdbx_strand_id
1 'polypeptide(L)'
;MSPDKILLLMVDGVFGKDIFGGKETMKLNLGCGPLKLPGYVNIDVDKKVNPDLVCDLGKEILPFKDNSVDYVYSNHFLEHLDRDETKKLLVELYRVCKGGSKIDFVVPHYLSPVAGQIDHRQSLSECYFTGYVSGVSLDEYFDVKYSVSLQRYKPKNKWFFPFLMIIPCNIFNGEEMNMKLNIGCGLKILPGFVNCDYVPGDGVDNVFDITQGIPYPDDSVDEILVEGVFGHILNWHLKPMSEIHRVLKPGGTVRISEVYGFSHDPFHVRFFFDDTMGLFYNQGRKYGCEDIKYSFELVETFVDYILWGSLTFDRKIIKREWLSTKYFRFLPLVGRKRNVVWVLKKPGEMKP
;
A
#
# COMPACT_ATOMS: atom_id res chain seq x y z
N MET A 1 4.82 -20.49 11.37
CA MET A 1 4.58 -19.72 10.13
C MET A 1 5.93 -19.24 9.63
N SER A 2 6.36 -19.67 8.44
CA SER A 2 7.56 -19.13 7.80
C SER A 2 7.33 -17.65 7.53
N PRO A 3 8.22 -16.72 7.91
CA PRO A 3 8.05 -15.31 7.60
C PRO A 3 7.98 -15.13 6.08
N ASP A 4 6.94 -14.44 5.62
CA ASP A 4 6.68 -14.20 4.20
C ASP A 4 7.93 -13.62 3.52
N LYS A 5 8.30 -14.14 2.36
CA LYS A 5 9.46 -13.67 1.60
C LYS A 5 8.99 -12.51 0.72
N ILE A 6 9.69 -11.38 0.75
CA ILE A 6 9.25 -10.17 0.05
C ILE A 6 9.77 -10.20 -1.40
N LEU A 7 8.85 -10.16 -2.35
CA LEU A 7 9.08 -10.02 -3.78
C LEU A 7 8.85 -8.56 -4.16
N LEU A 8 9.90 -7.83 -4.55
CA LEU A 8 9.80 -6.48 -5.10
C LEU A 8 9.88 -6.57 -6.63
N LEU A 9 8.79 -6.22 -7.32
CA LEU A 9 8.79 -6.10 -8.78
C LEU A 9 9.01 -4.63 -9.15
N MET A 10 10.13 -4.36 -9.79
CA MET A 10 10.39 -3.08 -10.45
C MET A 10 9.96 -3.18 -11.91
N VAL A 11 8.91 -2.45 -12.27
CA VAL A 11 8.41 -2.43 -13.64
C VAL A 11 8.88 -1.14 -14.31
N ASP A 12 9.82 -1.27 -15.24
CA ASP A 12 10.58 -0.18 -15.87
C ASP A 12 11.48 0.54 -14.85
N GLY A 13 12.81 0.65 -15.08
CA GLY A 13 13.71 1.41 -14.22
C GLY A 13 15.22 1.12 -14.30
N VAL A 14 16.05 2.12 -13.97
CA VAL A 14 17.51 1.99 -13.81
C VAL A 14 17.89 2.21 -12.34
N PHE A 15 18.62 1.22 -11.81
CA PHE A 15 19.26 1.06 -10.48
C PHE A 15 19.17 2.24 -9.48
N GLY A 16 18.54 2.00 -8.32
CA GLY A 16 18.73 2.79 -7.10
C GLY A 16 19.93 2.26 -6.29
N LYS A 17 20.85 3.14 -5.91
CA LYS A 17 22.21 2.78 -5.51
C LYS A 17 22.41 2.21 -4.10
N ASP A 18 21.36 2.12 -3.28
CA ASP A 18 21.52 1.89 -1.84
C ASP A 18 20.60 0.78 -1.30
N ILE A 19 21.13 -0.45 -1.24
CA ILE A 19 20.62 -1.52 -0.35
C ILE A 19 21.77 -2.34 0.28
N PHE A 20 22.95 -1.73 0.42
CA PHE A 20 24.13 -2.37 1.03
C PHE A 20 24.21 -2.06 2.52
N GLY A 21 24.10 -3.08 3.37
CA GLY A 21 24.34 -2.91 4.80
C GLY A 21 24.11 -4.15 5.65
N GLY A 22 24.83 -5.25 5.38
CA GLY A 22 24.79 -6.45 6.23
C GLY A 22 26.00 -7.37 5.97
N LYS A 23 26.66 -7.78 7.05
CA LYS A 23 27.86 -8.63 7.08
C LYS A 23 27.56 -10.02 6.50
N GLU A 24 28.40 -10.49 5.57
CA GLU A 24 28.35 -11.79 4.88
C GLU A 24 26.95 -12.20 4.35
N THR A 25 26.54 -11.56 3.25
CA THR A 25 25.25 -11.78 2.59
C THR A 25 25.45 -12.52 1.26
N MET A 26 24.78 -13.68 1.09
CA MET A 26 24.76 -14.41 -0.18
C MET A 26 23.73 -13.76 -1.11
N LYS A 27 24.19 -13.23 -2.25
CA LYS A 27 23.34 -12.51 -3.20
C LYS A 27 23.38 -13.16 -4.58
N LEU A 28 22.24 -13.28 -5.26
CA LEU A 28 22.14 -13.86 -6.60
C LEU A 28 21.76 -12.82 -7.65
N ASN A 29 22.44 -12.83 -8.79
CA ASN A 29 22.07 -12.04 -9.98
C ASN A 29 21.63 -13.02 -11.08
N LEU A 30 20.33 -13.08 -11.35
CA LEU A 30 19.69 -14.05 -12.24
C LEU A 30 19.58 -13.50 -13.67
N GLY A 31 20.01 -14.31 -14.65
CA GLY A 31 20.06 -13.89 -16.05
C GLY A 31 21.01 -12.71 -16.22
N CYS A 32 22.23 -12.83 -15.67
CA CYS A 32 23.16 -11.71 -15.58
C CYS A 32 23.57 -11.16 -16.96
N GLY A 33 23.46 -11.97 -18.01
CA GLY A 33 23.98 -11.67 -19.33
C GLY A 33 25.44 -11.21 -19.24
N PRO A 34 25.88 -10.27 -20.09
CA PRO A 34 27.24 -9.76 -20.06
C PRO A 34 27.54 -8.83 -18.85
N LEU A 35 26.51 -8.37 -18.12
CA LEU A 35 26.67 -7.39 -17.04
C LEU A 35 26.67 -8.06 -15.67
N LYS A 36 27.87 -8.33 -15.15
CA LYS A 36 28.04 -8.92 -13.81
C LYS A 36 27.97 -7.88 -12.70
N LEU A 37 27.30 -8.24 -11.60
CA LEU A 37 27.20 -7.42 -10.40
C LEU A 37 28.26 -7.85 -9.38
N PRO A 38 29.14 -6.92 -8.93
CA PRO A 38 30.11 -7.22 -7.88
C PRO A 38 29.43 -7.60 -6.55
N GLY A 39 29.90 -8.68 -5.93
CA GLY A 39 29.35 -9.19 -4.68
C GLY A 39 28.08 -10.03 -4.83
N TYR A 40 27.71 -10.39 -6.06
CA TYR A 40 26.65 -11.34 -6.38
C TYR A 40 27.25 -12.59 -7.02
N VAL A 41 26.60 -13.73 -6.82
CA VAL A 41 26.79 -14.89 -7.70
C VAL A 41 25.98 -14.63 -8.96
N ASN A 42 26.68 -14.44 -10.07
CA ASN A 42 26.09 -14.15 -11.37
C ASN A 42 25.72 -15.47 -12.06
N ILE A 43 24.45 -15.64 -12.40
CA ILE A 43 23.89 -16.87 -12.94
C ILE A 43 23.33 -16.61 -14.33
N ASP A 44 23.71 -17.42 -15.31
CA ASP A 44 23.16 -17.36 -16.66
C ASP A 44 23.19 -18.74 -17.33
N VAL A 45 22.38 -18.94 -18.35
CA VAL A 45 22.37 -20.17 -19.15
C VAL A 45 23.47 -20.13 -20.23
N ASP A 46 23.81 -18.94 -20.76
CA ASP A 46 24.84 -18.81 -21.78
C ASP A 46 26.23 -18.75 -21.15
N LYS A 47 26.96 -19.86 -21.23
CA LYS A 47 28.36 -19.95 -20.79
C LYS A 47 29.27 -18.88 -21.42
N LYS A 48 28.93 -18.32 -22.59
CA LYS A 48 29.75 -17.28 -23.27
C LYS A 48 29.80 -15.96 -22.51
N VAL A 49 28.79 -15.65 -21.68
CA VAL A 49 28.81 -14.44 -20.85
C VAL A 49 29.68 -14.59 -19.59
N ASN A 50 30.31 -15.76 -19.42
CA ASN A 50 31.22 -16.11 -18.32
C ASN A 50 30.60 -15.81 -16.93
N PRO A 51 29.45 -16.44 -16.61
CA PRO A 51 28.80 -16.31 -15.31
C PRO A 51 29.57 -17.08 -14.24
N ASP A 52 29.31 -16.78 -12.98
CA ASP A 52 29.90 -17.53 -11.85
C ASP A 52 29.28 -18.92 -11.73
N LEU A 53 28.01 -19.05 -12.15
CA LEU A 53 27.28 -20.31 -12.24
C LEU A 53 26.54 -20.38 -13.58
N VAL A 54 26.76 -21.46 -14.34
CA VAL A 54 25.97 -21.77 -15.53
C VAL A 54 24.77 -22.62 -15.11
N CYS A 55 23.54 -22.13 -15.31
CA CYS A 55 22.31 -22.81 -14.87
C CYS A 55 21.11 -22.34 -15.72
N ASP A 56 20.31 -23.28 -16.24
CA ASP A 56 19.00 -22.98 -16.84
C ASP A 56 17.97 -22.75 -15.72
N LEU A 57 17.81 -21.49 -15.32
CA LEU A 57 16.95 -21.04 -14.22
C LEU A 57 15.46 -21.41 -14.37
N GLY A 58 14.98 -21.72 -15.58
CA GLY A 58 13.60 -22.16 -15.81
C GLY A 58 13.38 -23.66 -15.63
N LYS A 59 14.45 -24.45 -15.54
CA LYS A 59 14.40 -25.93 -15.60
C LYS A 59 15.22 -26.64 -14.54
N GLU A 60 16.33 -26.08 -14.12
CA GLU A 60 17.28 -26.68 -13.19
C GLU A 60 17.05 -26.21 -11.75
N ILE A 61 17.46 -27.05 -10.79
CA ILE A 61 17.45 -26.74 -9.37
C ILE A 61 18.75 -25.98 -9.05
N LEU A 62 18.64 -24.87 -8.32
CA LEU A 62 19.77 -24.07 -7.91
C LEU A 62 20.65 -24.85 -6.92
N PRO A 63 21.98 -24.88 -7.09
CA PRO A 63 22.91 -25.61 -6.22
C PRO A 63 23.18 -24.87 -4.89
N PHE A 64 22.16 -24.22 -4.32
CA PHE A 64 22.21 -23.55 -3.03
C PHE A 64 21.40 -24.30 -1.99
N LYS A 65 21.81 -24.19 -0.73
CA LYS A 65 21.08 -24.78 0.40
C LYS A 65 19.78 -24.02 0.63
N ASP A 66 18.80 -24.71 1.20
CA ASP A 66 17.57 -24.09 1.68
C ASP A 66 17.89 -22.93 2.63
N ASN A 67 17.15 -21.83 2.51
CA ASN A 67 17.30 -20.65 3.36
C ASN A 67 18.76 -20.17 3.52
N SER A 68 19.52 -20.14 2.42
CA SER A 68 20.92 -19.69 2.40
C SER A 68 21.14 -18.35 1.69
N VAL A 69 20.18 -17.91 0.87
CA VAL A 69 20.27 -16.70 0.05
C VAL A 69 19.61 -15.51 0.76
N ASP A 70 20.32 -14.39 0.85
CA ASP A 70 19.87 -13.18 1.53
C ASP A 70 19.14 -12.22 0.58
N TYR A 71 19.52 -12.22 -0.70
CA TYR A 71 19.01 -11.28 -1.68
C TYR A 71 19.10 -11.83 -3.11
N VAL A 72 18.09 -11.55 -3.93
CA VAL A 72 18.05 -11.94 -5.34
C VAL A 72 17.75 -10.72 -6.18
N TYR A 73 18.45 -10.58 -7.29
CA TYR A 73 18.23 -9.55 -8.29
C TYR A 73 18.15 -10.18 -9.67
N SER A 74 17.31 -9.62 -10.52
CA SER A 74 17.18 -10.01 -11.92
C SER A 74 16.75 -8.81 -12.75
N ASN A 75 17.34 -8.65 -13.93
CA ASN A 75 17.08 -7.52 -14.81
C ASN A 75 16.93 -7.98 -16.25
N HIS A 76 15.77 -7.73 -16.84
CA HIS A 76 15.44 -8.10 -18.20
C HIS A 76 15.69 -9.59 -18.51
N PHE A 77 15.25 -10.46 -17.60
CA PHE A 77 15.41 -11.91 -17.71
C PHE A 77 14.07 -12.64 -17.66
N LEU A 78 13.19 -12.25 -16.74
CA LEU A 78 11.97 -13.00 -16.44
C LEU A 78 11.00 -13.05 -17.63
N GLU A 79 11.00 -12.03 -18.49
CA GLU A 79 10.21 -11.97 -19.73
C GLU A 79 10.62 -13.01 -20.79
N HIS A 80 11.82 -13.59 -20.65
CA HIS A 80 12.32 -14.68 -21.51
C HIS A 80 11.93 -16.08 -21.02
N LEU A 81 11.26 -16.20 -19.88
CA LEU A 81 10.69 -17.45 -19.40
C LEU A 81 9.22 -17.57 -19.83
N ASP A 82 8.73 -18.80 -20.01
CA ASP A 82 7.30 -19.05 -20.04
C ASP A 82 6.70 -19.09 -18.62
N ARG A 83 5.39 -19.29 -18.53
CA ARG A 83 4.65 -19.31 -17.24
C ARG A 83 5.06 -20.48 -16.34
N ASP A 84 5.36 -21.64 -16.92
CA ASP A 84 5.71 -22.84 -16.15
C ASP A 84 7.15 -22.76 -15.65
N GLU A 85 8.06 -22.27 -16.49
CA GLU A 85 9.44 -21.95 -16.12
C GLU A 85 9.50 -20.88 -15.03
N THR A 86 8.69 -19.81 -15.17
CA THR A 86 8.57 -18.76 -14.13
C THR A 86 8.07 -19.34 -12.82
N LYS A 87 7.06 -20.22 -12.85
CA LYS A 87 6.55 -20.89 -11.65
C LYS A 87 7.63 -21.75 -10.97
N LYS A 88 8.35 -22.56 -11.73
CA LYS A 88 9.46 -23.38 -11.20
C LYS A 88 10.54 -22.51 -10.57
N LEU A 89 10.93 -21.43 -11.24
CA LEU A 89 11.92 -20.49 -10.73
C LEU A 89 11.44 -19.88 -9.40
N LEU A 90 10.20 -19.40 -9.31
CA LEU A 90 9.69 -18.81 -8.07
C LEU A 90 9.66 -19.83 -6.92
N VAL A 91 9.20 -21.06 -7.15
CA VAL A 91 9.25 -22.12 -6.11
C VAL A 91 10.69 -22.39 -5.67
N GLU A 92 11.62 -22.42 -6.60
CA GLU A 92 13.02 -22.69 -6.31
C GLU A 92 13.70 -21.52 -5.56
N LEU A 93 13.38 -20.28 -5.92
CA LEU A 93 13.79 -19.10 -5.17
C LEU A 93 13.20 -19.11 -3.77
N TYR A 94 11.95 -19.57 -3.61
CA TYR A 94 11.35 -19.76 -2.30
C TYR A 94 12.15 -20.77 -1.47
N ARG A 95 12.65 -21.87 -2.05
CA ARG A 95 13.47 -22.85 -1.32
C ARG A 95 14.78 -22.23 -0.82
N VAL A 96 15.55 -21.58 -1.70
CA VAL A 96 16.92 -21.13 -1.39
C VAL A 96 16.98 -19.85 -0.56
N CYS A 97 15.98 -18.97 -0.65
CA CYS A 97 15.99 -17.69 0.03
C CYS A 97 15.72 -17.81 1.54
N LYS A 98 16.35 -16.99 2.38
CA LYS A 98 16.06 -16.91 3.82
C LYS A 98 14.69 -16.28 4.07
N GLY A 99 14.12 -16.51 5.24
CA GLY A 99 12.96 -15.73 5.71
C GLY A 99 13.27 -14.23 5.74
N GLY A 100 12.40 -13.40 5.17
CA GLY A 100 12.61 -11.94 5.09
C GLY A 100 13.62 -11.47 4.03
N SER A 101 14.16 -12.37 3.20
CA SER A 101 14.96 -11.99 2.03
C SER A 101 14.13 -11.18 1.03
N LYS A 102 14.81 -10.34 0.23
CA LYS A 102 14.19 -9.60 -0.88
C LYS A 102 14.59 -10.18 -2.23
N ILE A 103 13.62 -10.24 -3.15
CA ILE A 103 13.81 -10.63 -4.54
C ILE A 103 13.36 -9.48 -5.43
N ASP A 104 14.28 -8.94 -6.22
CA ASP A 104 14.05 -7.81 -7.11
C ASP A 104 14.03 -8.27 -8.57
N PHE A 105 12.87 -8.14 -9.23
CA PHE A 105 12.74 -8.37 -10.67
C PHE A 105 12.55 -7.04 -11.40
N VAL A 106 13.41 -6.75 -12.37
CA VAL A 106 13.27 -5.62 -13.28
C VAL A 106 12.86 -6.14 -14.66
N VAL A 107 11.68 -5.77 -15.14
CA VAL A 107 11.09 -6.29 -16.39
C VAL A 107 10.40 -5.18 -17.20
N PRO A 108 10.28 -5.33 -18.53
CA PRO A 108 9.53 -4.40 -19.35
C PRO A 108 8.03 -4.57 -19.08
N HIS A 109 7.34 -3.47 -18.78
CA HIS A 109 5.89 -3.48 -18.64
C HIS A 109 5.21 -3.88 -19.95
N TYR A 110 4.08 -4.59 -19.92
CA TYR A 110 3.35 -5.01 -21.14
C TYR A 110 2.96 -3.86 -22.09
N LEU A 111 2.88 -2.63 -21.58
CA LEU A 111 2.61 -1.42 -22.38
C LEU A 111 3.86 -0.79 -23.00
N SER A 112 5.05 -1.22 -22.60
CA SER A 112 6.30 -0.75 -23.18
C SER A 112 6.46 -1.35 -24.58
N PRO A 113 6.89 -0.56 -25.59
CA PRO A 113 7.27 -1.10 -26.89
C PRO A 113 8.32 -2.22 -26.80
N VAL A 114 9.16 -2.18 -25.76
CA VAL A 114 10.20 -3.19 -25.48
C VAL A 114 9.58 -4.54 -25.09
N ALA A 115 8.38 -4.57 -24.50
CA ALA A 115 7.72 -5.84 -24.16
C ALA A 115 7.37 -6.69 -25.40
N GLY A 116 7.30 -6.09 -26.59
CA GLY A 116 7.04 -6.78 -27.86
C GLY A 116 8.29 -7.29 -28.59
N GLN A 117 9.47 -7.31 -27.95
CA GLN A 117 10.66 -7.91 -28.55
C GLN A 117 10.45 -9.40 -28.85
N ILE A 118 11.03 -9.86 -29.96
CA ILE A 118 10.76 -11.19 -30.54
C ILE A 118 11.22 -12.35 -29.64
N ASP A 119 12.20 -12.08 -28.79
CA ASP A 119 12.81 -13.01 -27.84
C ASP A 119 12.10 -13.03 -26.48
N HIS A 120 11.07 -12.19 -26.26
CA HIS A 120 10.22 -12.27 -25.09
C HIS A 120 9.16 -13.35 -25.28
N ARG A 121 9.01 -14.21 -24.28
CA ARG A 121 8.03 -15.31 -24.27
C ARG A 121 6.76 -14.96 -23.51
N GLN A 122 6.81 -13.91 -22.70
CA GLN A 122 5.66 -13.38 -21.98
C GLN A 122 5.74 -11.86 -21.80
N SER A 123 4.57 -11.22 -21.74
CA SER A 123 4.46 -9.81 -21.35
C SER A 123 4.04 -9.74 -19.89
N LEU A 124 4.76 -8.93 -19.11
CA LEU A 124 4.55 -8.85 -17.67
C LEU A 124 3.87 -7.53 -17.28
N SER A 125 2.97 -7.65 -16.31
CA SER A 125 2.31 -6.53 -15.64
C SER A 125 2.18 -6.84 -14.16
N GLU A 126 1.78 -5.85 -13.37
CA GLU A 126 1.50 -6.04 -11.95
C GLU A 126 0.48 -7.15 -11.71
N CYS A 127 -0.50 -7.29 -12.62
CA CYS A 127 -1.55 -8.30 -12.52
C CYS A 127 -1.00 -9.74 -12.55
N TYR A 128 0.18 -9.96 -13.14
CA TYR A 128 0.83 -11.27 -13.14
C TYR A 128 1.17 -11.73 -11.71
N PHE A 129 1.51 -10.78 -10.83
CA PHE A 129 1.96 -11.04 -9.46
C PHE A 129 0.94 -10.67 -8.38
N THR A 130 -0.25 -10.19 -8.75
CA THR A 130 -1.31 -9.86 -7.78
C THR A 130 -2.57 -10.73 -7.90
N GLY A 131 -2.67 -11.59 -8.92
CA GLY A 131 -3.80 -12.53 -9.08
C GLY A 131 -5.16 -11.87 -9.32
N TYR A 132 -5.17 -10.56 -9.56
CA TYR A 132 -6.36 -9.69 -9.56
C TYR A 132 -7.43 -10.07 -10.60
N VAL A 133 -7.09 -10.90 -11.59
CA VAL A 133 -7.97 -11.20 -12.74
C VAL A 133 -8.51 -12.63 -12.72
N SER A 134 -7.91 -13.56 -11.97
CA SER A 134 -8.27 -14.99 -12.02
C SER A 134 -9.03 -15.52 -10.81
N GLY A 135 -9.16 -14.75 -9.72
CA GLY A 135 -9.83 -15.22 -8.49
C GLY A 135 -9.10 -16.37 -7.78
N VAL A 136 -7.83 -16.60 -8.13
CA VAL A 136 -6.93 -17.58 -7.54
C VAL A 136 -5.80 -16.78 -6.89
N SER A 137 -5.56 -16.99 -5.60
CA SER A 137 -4.46 -16.30 -4.90
C SER A 137 -3.10 -16.78 -5.45
N LEU A 138 -2.06 -15.95 -5.42
CA LEU A 138 -0.73 -16.42 -5.85
C LEU A 138 -0.25 -17.62 -5.03
N ASP A 139 -0.63 -17.66 -3.76
CA ASP A 139 -0.38 -18.77 -2.86
C ASP A 139 -0.93 -20.08 -3.44
N GLU A 140 -2.12 -20.07 -4.03
CA GLU A 140 -2.73 -21.23 -4.70
C GLU A 140 -2.08 -21.57 -6.05
N TYR A 141 -1.66 -20.56 -6.82
CA TYR A 141 -1.08 -20.79 -8.13
C TYR A 141 0.37 -21.28 -8.07
N PHE A 142 1.17 -20.74 -7.15
CA PHE A 142 2.60 -21.05 -7.01
C PHE A 142 2.91 -22.04 -5.88
N ASP A 143 1.95 -22.36 -5.00
CA ASP A 143 2.13 -23.24 -3.82
C ASP A 143 3.18 -22.71 -2.81
N VAL A 144 3.45 -21.41 -2.86
CA VAL A 144 4.42 -20.70 -2.02
C VAL A 144 3.91 -19.29 -1.68
N LYS A 145 4.24 -18.80 -0.48
CA LYS A 145 3.75 -17.51 0.04
C LYS A 145 4.75 -16.38 -0.15
N TYR A 146 4.40 -15.41 -0.99
CA TYR A 146 5.18 -14.20 -1.22
C TYR A 146 4.42 -12.95 -0.79
N SER A 147 5.13 -12.01 -0.18
CA SER A 147 4.66 -10.63 -0.03
C SER A 147 5.10 -9.82 -1.24
N VAL A 148 4.18 -9.32 -2.06
CA VAL A 148 4.52 -8.61 -3.30
C VAL A 148 4.47 -7.09 -3.08
N SER A 149 5.53 -6.40 -3.49
CA SER A 149 5.62 -4.94 -3.57
C SER A 149 5.92 -4.51 -5.00
N LEU A 150 5.28 -3.45 -5.49
CA LEU A 150 5.37 -3.00 -6.89
C LEU A 150 5.94 -1.59 -6.95
N GLN A 151 6.90 -1.35 -7.84
CA GLN A 151 7.47 -0.02 -8.05
C GLN A 151 7.66 0.25 -9.55
N ARG A 152 7.07 1.34 -10.08
CA ARG A 152 7.38 1.84 -11.43
C ARG A 152 8.39 2.99 -11.41
N TYR A 153 9.36 3.00 -12.32
CA TYR A 153 10.32 4.10 -12.45
C TYR A 153 9.66 5.41 -12.90
N LYS A 154 10.05 6.49 -12.23
CA LYS A 154 9.76 7.87 -12.66
C LYS A 154 10.98 8.42 -13.40
N PRO A 155 10.89 8.79 -14.69
CA PRO A 155 11.99 9.45 -15.38
C PRO A 155 12.36 10.75 -14.66
N LYS A 156 13.64 10.93 -14.35
CA LYS A 156 14.15 12.10 -13.61
C LYS A 156 14.09 13.41 -14.41
N ASN A 157 13.94 13.34 -15.73
CA ASN A 157 13.90 14.51 -16.60
C ASN A 157 12.46 14.87 -16.99
N LYS A 158 11.87 15.83 -16.27
CA LYS A 158 10.52 16.39 -16.51
C LYS A 158 10.40 17.26 -17.79
N TRP A 159 11.40 17.29 -18.66
CA TRP A 159 11.59 18.35 -19.66
C TRP A 159 11.53 17.91 -21.12
N PHE A 160 10.83 16.82 -21.48
CA PHE A 160 10.48 16.60 -22.89
C PHE A 160 9.24 15.71 -23.10
N PHE A 161 8.30 16.26 -23.88
CA PHE A 161 7.07 15.69 -24.50
C PHE A 161 5.80 15.43 -23.66
N PRO A 162 4.77 16.30 -23.76
CA PRO A 162 3.47 16.11 -23.09
C PRO A 162 2.37 15.40 -23.91
N PHE A 163 2.60 14.91 -25.14
CA PHE A 163 1.48 14.61 -26.04
C PHE A 163 1.37 13.25 -26.72
N LEU A 164 2.28 12.28 -26.55
CA LEU A 164 2.11 10.97 -27.21
C LEU A 164 2.55 9.79 -26.33
N MET A 165 1.66 9.39 -25.43
CA MET A 165 1.41 8.05 -24.86
C MET A 165 0.74 8.24 -23.49
N ILE A 166 -0.50 8.73 -23.50
CA ILE A 166 -1.35 8.59 -22.33
C ILE A 166 -1.90 7.17 -22.39
N ILE A 167 -1.11 6.21 -21.92
CA ILE A 167 -1.69 4.95 -21.49
C ILE A 167 -2.03 5.14 -20.02
N PRO A 168 -3.30 5.00 -19.61
CA PRO A 168 -3.73 5.29 -18.25
C PRO A 168 -2.91 4.44 -17.28
N CYS A 169 -2.13 5.12 -16.46
CA CYS A 169 -1.11 4.55 -15.60
C CYS A 169 -1.63 4.58 -14.17
N ASN A 170 -1.96 3.41 -13.60
CA ASN A 170 -2.04 3.26 -12.14
C ASN A 170 -0.59 3.21 -11.63
N ILE A 171 -0.12 4.34 -11.13
CA ILE A 171 1.20 4.47 -10.52
C ILE A 171 1.12 3.91 -9.09
N PHE A 172 1.61 2.69 -8.87
CA PHE A 172 2.05 2.29 -7.53
C PHE A 172 3.51 2.73 -7.39
N ASN A 173 3.71 3.83 -6.65
CA ASN A 173 5.05 4.20 -6.21
C ASN A 173 5.45 3.19 -5.14
N GLY A 174 6.64 2.61 -5.25
CA GLY A 174 7.32 2.00 -4.11
C GLY A 174 7.59 3.08 -3.06
N GLU A 175 6.60 3.32 -2.22
CA GLU A 175 6.79 3.72 -0.84
C GLU A 175 7.03 2.43 -0.05
N GLU A 176 7.62 2.50 1.15
CA GLU A 176 7.41 1.44 2.14
C GLU A 176 5.94 1.01 2.06
N MET A 177 5.64 -0.30 2.07
CA MET A 177 4.26 -0.82 1.96
C MET A 177 3.42 -0.14 3.03
N ASN A 178 2.81 0.98 2.63
CA ASN A 178 2.07 1.86 3.49
C ASN A 178 0.69 1.23 3.50
N MET A 179 0.47 0.32 4.43
CA MET A 179 -0.81 -0.36 4.53
C MET A 179 -1.84 0.69 4.89
N LYS A 180 -2.76 0.96 3.96
CA LYS A 180 -3.82 1.96 4.15
C LYS A 180 -5.16 1.28 4.25
N LEU A 181 -5.96 1.60 5.26
CA LEU A 181 -7.30 1.04 5.43
C LEU A 181 -8.36 2.08 5.14
N ASN A 182 -9.40 1.70 4.39
CA ASN A 182 -10.62 2.48 4.22
C ASN A 182 -11.75 1.74 4.92
N ILE A 183 -12.01 2.08 6.19
CA ILE A 183 -12.96 1.36 7.04
C ILE A 183 -14.35 1.98 6.92
N GLY A 184 -15.36 1.12 6.73
CA GLY A 184 -16.72 1.50 6.36
C GLY A 184 -16.76 2.06 4.94
N CYS A 185 -16.06 1.39 4.01
CA CYS A 185 -15.92 1.88 2.65
C CYS A 185 -17.27 2.00 1.91
N GLY A 186 -18.28 1.21 2.28
CA GLY A 186 -19.56 1.14 1.59
C GLY A 186 -19.37 1.00 0.07
N LEU A 187 -19.97 1.90 -0.70
CA LEU A 187 -19.81 1.95 -2.16
C LEU A 187 -18.58 2.77 -2.61
N LYS A 188 -17.87 3.42 -1.68
CA LYS A 188 -16.71 4.26 -1.96
C LYS A 188 -15.43 3.42 -1.87
N ILE A 189 -15.18 2.67 -2.94
CA ILE A 189 -13.96 1.87 -3.09
C ILE A 189 -12.81 2.78 -3.54
N LEU A 190 -11.72 2.80 -2.77
CA LEU A 190 -10.56 3.65 -3.01
C LEU A 190 -9.37 2.81 -3.49
N PRO A 191 -8.87 3.05 -4.72
CA PRO A 191 -7.64 2.41 -5.19
C PRO A 191 -6.46 2.76 -4.27
N GLY A 192 -5.66 1.75 -3.90
CA GLY A 192 -4.52 1.91 -3.00
C GLY A 192 -4.86 1.86 -1.50
N PHE A 193 -6.12 1.61 -1.14
CA PHE A 193 -6.55 1.27 0.20
C PHE A 193 -7.04 -0.18 0.22
N VAL A 194 -6.88 -0.85 1.36
CA VAL A 194 -7.65 -2.05 1.68
C VAL A 194 -9.02 -1.59 2.15
N ASN A 195 -10.02 -1.82 1.33
CA ASN A 195 -11.39 -1.39 1.55
C ASN A 195 -12.07 -2.38 2.48
N CYS A 196 -12.50 -1.90 3.64
CA CYS A 196 -13.02 -2.72 4.70
C CYS A 196 -14.45 -2.29 5.05
N ASP A 197 -15.35 -3.24 5.22
CA ASP A 197 -16.73 -2.94 5.65
C ASP A 197 -17.28 -4.04 6.57
N TYR A 198 -18.35 -3.73 7.28
CA TYR A 198 -19.11 -4.73 8.03
C TYR A 198 -19.94 -5.61 7.09
N VAL A 199 -20.41 -5.03 5.98
CA VAL A 199 -21.25 -5.71 4.99
C VAL A 199 -20.41 -6.11 3.78
N PRO A 200 -20.48 -7.37 3.30
CA PRO A 200 -19.82 -7.75 2.06
C PRO A 200 -20.41 -6.98 0.87
N GLY A 201 -19.57 -6.57 -0.07
CA GLY A 201 -19.98 -5.83 -1.26
C GLY A 201 -18.92 -5.82 -2.35
N ASP A 202 -19.30 -5.36 -3.54
CA ASP A 202 -18.40 -5.29 -4.69
C ASP A 202 -17.23 -4.34 -4.41
N GLY A 203 -16.00 -4.88 -4.44
CA GLY A 203 -14.78 -4.13 -4.17
C GLY A 203 -14.43 -3.97 -2.70
N VAL A 204 -15.16 -4.63 -1.78
CA VAL A 204 -14.76 -4.76 -0.37
C VAL A 204 -13.68 -5.85 -0.27
N ASP A 205 -12.49 -5.48 0.19
CA ASP A 205 -11.33 -6.37 0.31
C ASP A 205 -11.36 -7.20 1.60
N ASN A 206 -11.89 -6.65 2.70
CA ASN A 206 -11.98 -7.34 3.98
C ASN A 206 -13.28 -7.03 4.72
N VAL A 207 -13.95 -8.07 5.24
CA VAL A 207 -15.24 -7.94 5.93
C VAL A 207 -15.05 -8.18 7.42
N PHE A 208 -15.24 -7.15 8.24
CA PHE A 208 -15.16 -7.27 9.70
C PHE A 208 -15.98 -6.20 10.44
N ASP A 209 -16.36 -6.54 11.66
CA ASP A 209 -16.98 -5.60 12.60
C ASP A 209 -15.90 -4.87 13.41
N ILE A 210 -15.69 -3.58 13.14
CA ILE A 210 -14.72 -2.75 13.88
C ILE A 210 -15.02 -2.70 15.39
N THR A 211 -16.26 -2.94 15.82
CA THR A 211 -16.61 -3.03 17.24
C THR A 211 -16.08 -4.29 17.91
N GLN A 212 -15.75 -5.33 17.13
CA GLN A 212 -15.18 -6.59 17.61
C GLN A 212 -13.66 -6.63 17.49
N GLY A 213 -13.06 -5.81 16.65
CA GLY A 213 -11.62 -5.74 16.46
C GLY A 213 -11.26 -5.39 15.03
N ILE A 214 -10.01 -4.99 14.82
CA ILE A 214 -9.45 -4.82 13.48
C ILE A 214 -8.50 -6.01 13.23
N PRO A 215 -8.74 -6.86 12.21
CA PRO A 215 -8.00 -8.10 12.01
C PRO A 215 -6.62 -7.89 11.35
N TYR A 216 -5.88 -6.89 11.83
CA TYR A 216 -4.51 -6.60 11.43
C TYR A 216 -3.57 -6.60 12.64
N PRO A 217 -2.29 -6.93 12.46
CA PRO A 217 -1.30 -6.90 13.53
C PRO A 217 -1.14 -5.50 14.15
N ASP A 218 -0.55 -5.47 15.33
CA ASP A 218 -0.11 -4.22 15.97
C ASP A 218 0.91 -3.53 15.06
N ASP A 219 0.89 -2.19 15.03
CA ASP A 219 1.87 -1.39 14.30
C ASP A 219 2.09 -1.84 12.84
N SER A 220 1.03 -2.22 12.13
CA SER A 220 1.11 -2.70 10.75
C SER A 220 0.53 -1.73 9.72
N VAL A 221 -0.21 -0.71 10.15
CA VAL A 221 -1.00 0.20 9.30
C VAL A 221 -0.44 1.62 9.34
N ASP A 222 -0.32 2.24 8.17
CA ASP A 222 0.29 3.57 8.01
C ASP A 222 -0.77 4.68 7.99
N GLU A 223 -1.89 4.42 7.32
CA GLU A 223 -2.97 5.37 7.14
C GLU A 223 -4.35 4.69 7.29
N ILE A 224 -5.27 5.30 8.03
CA ILE A 224 -6.65 4.82 8.15
C ILE A 224 -7.61 5.93 7.77
N LEU A 225 -8.59 5.61 6.94
CA LEU A 225 -9.76 6.45 6.68
C LEU A 225 -10.97 5.83 7.36
N VAL A 226 -11.73 6.68 8.05
CA VAL A 226 -13.02 6.35 8.64
C VAL A 226 -13.98 7.48 8.26
N GLU A 227 -14.86 7.26 7.29
CA GLU A 227 -15.79 8.28 6.83
C GLU A 227 -17.24 7.85 7.08
N GLY A 228 -17.94 8.59 7.95
CA GLY A 228 -19.37 8.37 8.21
C GLY A 228 -19.64 7.02 8.86
N VAL A 229 -18.73 6.51 9.70
CA VAL A 229 -18.86 5.19 10.34
C VAL A 229 -19.26 5.35 11.79
N PHE A 230 -18.59 6.25 12.51
CA PHE A 230 -18.81 6.44 13.94
C PHE A 230 -20.17 7.07 14.25
N GLY A 231 -20.78 7.77 13.27
CA GLY A 231 -22.20 8.14 13.27
C GLY A 231 -23.14 6.97 13.58
N HIS A 232 -22.80 5.77 13.13
CA HIS A 232 -23.64 4.57 13.25
C HIS A 232 -23.30 3.67 14.43
N ILE A 233 -22.23 3.96 15.18
CA ILE A 233 -21.72 3.10 16.24
C ILE A 233 -21.88 3.79 17.60
N LEU A 234 -22.61 3.19 18.53
CA LEU A 234 -22.81 3.79 19.84
C LEU A 234 -21.49 3.86 20.65
N ASN A 235 -20.71 2.79 20.72
CA ASN A 235 -19.51 2.72 21.55
C ASN A 235 -18.21 2.88 20.76
N TRP A 236 -18.21 3.77 19.75
CA TRP A 236 -17.07 4.00 18.86
C TRP A 236 -15.81 4.45 19.59
N HIS A 237 -15.96 5.19 20.68
CA HIS A 237 -14.87 5.77 21.47
C HIS A 237 -14.06 4.74 22.29
N LEU A 238 -14.54 3.49 22.39
CA LEU A 238 -13.88 2.41 23.12
C LEU A 238 -13.04 1.57 22.17
N LYS A 239 -13.48 0.33 21.89
CA LYS A 239 -12.74 -0.67 21.13
C LYS A 239 -12.35 -0.21 19.71
N PRO A 240 -13.22 0.46 18.92
CA PRO A 240 -12.82 0.95 17.60
C PRO A 240 -11.64 1.91 17.64
N MET A 241 -11.66 2.90 18.54
CA MET A 241 -10.55 3.85 18.69
C MET A 241 -9.28 3.18 19.25
N SER A 242 -9.40 2.21 20.16
CA SER A 242 -8.24 1.49 20.69
C SER A 242 -7.60 0.60 19.63
N GLU A 243 -8.41 -0.05 18.79
CA GLU A 243 -7.94 -0.88 17.70
C GLU A 243 -7.29 -0.06 16.59
N ILE A 244 -7.86 1.11 16.25
CA ILE A 244 -7.22 2.08 15.34
C ILE A 244 -5.84 2.47 15.88
N HIS A 245 -5.72 2.76 17.18
CA HIS A 245 -4.43 3.06 17.79
C HIS A 245 -3.47 1.87 17.75
N ARG A 246 -3.96 0.66 18.07
CA ARG A 246 -3.18 -0.59 18.09
C ARG A 246 -2.55 -0.90 16.74
N VAL A 247 -3.36 -0.88 15.67
CA VAL A 247 -2.90 -1.29 14.33
C VAL A 247 -2.08 -0.22 13.63
N LEU A 248 -2.25 1.06 13.97
CA LEU A 248 -1.42 2.13 13.40
C LEU A 248 0.04 1.98 13.87
N LYS A 249 0.99 2.10 12.94
CA LYS A 249 2.42 2.24 13.24
C LYS A 249 2.70 3.51 14.05
N PRO A 250 3.80 3.58 14.83
CA PRO A 250 4.25 4.83 15.41
C PRO A 250 4.47 5.87 14.30
N GLY A 251 3.78 7.01 14.41
CA GLY A 251 3.77 8.04 13.37
C GLY A 251 2.71 7.88 12.27
N GLY A 252 1.98 6.76 12.24
CA GLY A 252 0.85 6.54 11.33
C GLY A 252 -0.34 7.45 11.65
N THR A 253 -1.22 7.66 10.68
CA THR A 253 -2.33 8.62 10.78
C THR A 253 -3.69 7.99 10.58
N VAL A 254 -4.70 8.52 11.27
CA VAL A 254 -6.11 8.24 10.98
C VAL A 254 -6.84 9.54 10.66
N ARG A 255 -7.60 9.52 9.57
CA ARG A 255 -8.53 10.58 9.19
C ARG A 255 -9.95 10.11 9.45
N ILE A 256 -10.64 10.82 10.34
CA ILE A 256 -12.03 10.56 10.71
C ILE A 256 -12.88 11.70 10.17
N SER A 257 -13.93 11.39 9.43
CA SER A 257 -14.87 12.37 8.89
C SER A 257 -16.29 11.97 9.27
N GLU A 258 -17.00 12.85 9.96
CA GLU A 258 -18.38 12.59 10.40
C GLU A 258 -19.30 13.77 10.07
N VAL A 259 -20.60 13.51 9.98
CA VAL A 259 -21.58 14.59 9.76
C VAL A 259 -21.60 15.53 10.97
N TYR A 260 -21.51 16.84 10.71
CA TYR A 260 -21.43 17.85 11.76
C TYR A 260 -22.79 18.05 12.45
N GLY A 261 -22.81 17.88 13.77
CA GLY A 261 -23.94 18.19 14.63
C GLY A 261 -25.14 17.26 14.43
N PHE A 262 -26.34 17.85 14.42
CA PHE A 262 -27.60 17.11 14.33
C PHE A 262 -27.83 16.55 12.92
N SER A 263 -27.99 15.24 12.83
CA SER A 263 -28.46 14.53 11.64
C SER A 263 -29.92 14.09 11.84
N HIS A 264 -30.70 14.13 10.77
CA HIS A 264 -32.05 13.56 10.72
C HIS A 264 -32.06 12.11 10.23
N ASP A 265 -30.88 11.56 9.93
CA ASP A 265 -30.73 10.16 9.57
C ASP A 265 -31.01 9.28 10.80
N PRO A 266 -32.01 8.37 10.76
CA PRO A 266 -32.34 7.51 11.90
C PRO A 266 -31.23 6.52 12.27
N PHE A 267 -30.26 6.28 11.37
CA PHE A 267 -29.10 5.44 11.63
C PHE A 267 -27.95 6.20 12.30
N HIS A 268 -28.01 7.53 12.40
CA HIS A 268 -27.04 8.32 13.17
C HIS A 268 -27.44 8.32 14.64
N VAL A 269 -26.72 7.56 15.45
CA VAL A 269 -27.03 7.39 16.87
C VAL A 269 -26.37 8.45 17.76
N ARG A 270 -25.51 9.31 17.20
CA ARG A 270 -24.79 10.38 17.93
C ARG A 270 -24.48 11.59 17.05
N PHE A 271 -24.04 12.68 17.70
CA PHE A 271 -23.65 13.93 17.07
C PHE A 271 -22.15 14.17 17.20
N PHE A 272 -21.56 14.76 16.16
CA PHE A 272 -20.14 15.07 16.08
C PHE A 272 -19.93 16.57 15.96
N PHE A 273 -19.14 17.14 16.86
CA PHE A 273 -18.70 18.54 16.90
C PHE A 273 -17.19 18.59 16.94
N ASP A 274 -16.57 19.69 16.52
CA ASP A 274 -15.11 19.87 16.39
C ASP A 274 -14.26 19.45 17.62
N ASP A 275 -14.82 19.49 18.83
CA ASP A 275 -14.16 19.09 20.07
C ASP A 275 -14.39 17.61 20.49
N THR A 276 -15.19 16.85 19.72
CA THR A 276 -15.59 15.47 20.04
C THR A 276 -14.38 14.53 20.19
N MET A 277 -13.33 14.74 19.39
CA MET A 277 -12.10 13.93 19.46
C MET A 277 -11.15 14.37 20.58
N GLY A 278 -11.47 15.41 21.35
CA GLY A 278 -10.59 16.01 22.35
C GLY A 278 -10.14 15.05 23.47
N LEU A 279 -10.91 13.98 23.72
CA LEU A 279 -10.54 12.91 24.66
C LEU A 279 -9.25 12.18 24.25
N PHE A 280 -8.98 12.10 22.94
CA PHE A 280 -7.93 11.25 22.39
C PHE A 280 -6.59 11.96 22.19
N TYR A 281 -6.53 13.29 22.23
CA TYR A 281 -5.27 14.05 21.97
C TYR A 281 -4.96 15.19 22.96
N ASN A 282 -5.80 15.42 23.98
CA ASN A 282 -5.54 16.41 25.05
C ASN A 282 -5.20 15.75 26.40
N GLN A 283 -4.44 14.65 26.39
CA GLN A 283 -4.03 13.86 27.56
C GLN A 283 -5.18 13.37 28.48
N GLY A 284 -6.42 13.20 27.99
CA GLY A 284 -7.56 12.65 28.76
C GLY A 284 -8.02 13.45 29.99
N ARG A 285 -7.24 14.44 30.46
CA ARG A 285 -7.44 15.12 31.76
C ARG A 285 -8.66 16.01 31.81
N LYS A 286 -9.21 16.44 30.67
CA LYS A 286 -10.35 17.37 30.64
C LYS A 286 -11.68 16.71 31.00
N TYR A 287 -11.79 15.38 30.88
CA TYR A 287 -13.07 14.67 30.97
C TYR A 287 -13.04 13.37 31.81
N GLY A 288 -11.91 13.00 32.41
CA GLY A 288 -11.86 11.97 33.46
C GLY A 288 -12.11 10.51 33.01
N CYS A 289 -11.85 10.17 31.76
CA CYS A 289 -11.99 8.78 31.28
C CYS A 289 -10.72 7.97 31.58
N GLU A 290 -10.76 7.13 32.61
CA GLU A 290 -9.63 6.27 33.03
C GLU A 290 -9.39 5.06 32.09
N ASP A 291 -10.39 4.71 31.28
CA ASP A 291 -10.34 3.55 30.39
C ASP A 291 -9.47 3.77 29.14
N ILE A 292 -9.21 5.02 28.77
CA ILE A 292 -8.38 5.37 27.60
C ILE A 292 -6.93 5.55 28.05
N LYS A 293 -6.12 4.50 27.84
CA LYS A 293 -4.70 4.45 28.25
C LYS A 293 -3.71 4.82 27.14
N TYR A 294 -4.20 5.33 26.02
CA TYR A 294 -3.41 5.74 24.86
C TYR A 294 -3.78 7.16 24.44
N SER A 295 -2.91 7.77 23.64
CA SER A 295 -3.16 9.10 23.08
C SER A 295 -2.69 9.21 21.64
N PHE A 296 -3.34 10.10 20.91
CA PHE A 296 -2.95 10.60 19.60
C PHE A 296 -2.38 12.03 19.72
N GLU A 297 -1.71 12.47 18.67
CA GLU A 297 -1.42 13.87 18.38
C GLU A 297 -2.46 14.40 17.39
N LEU A 298 -3.08 15.54 17.67
CA LEU A 298 -3.94 16.21 16.68
C LEU A 298 -3.06 16.88 15.62
N VAL A 299 -3.16 16.41 14.37
CA VAL A 299 -2.47 17.03 13.23
C VAL A 299 -3.28 18.21 12.70
N GLU A 300 -4.57 17.98 12.46
CA GLU A 300 -5.49 19.00 12.00
C GLU A 300 -6.95 18.64 12.28
N THR A 301 -7.79 19.67 12.39
CA THR A 301 -9.26 19.55 12.44
C THR A 301 -9.86 20.65 11.60
N PHE A 302 -10.92 20.35 10.85
CA PHE A 302 -11.65 21.35 10.09
C PHE A 302 -13.13 20.94 9.91
N VAL A 303 -13.95 21.93 9.55
CA VAL A 303 -15.38 21.74 9.31
C VAL A 303 -15.70 22.22 7.90
N ASP A 304 -16.27 21.32 7.10
CA ASP A 304 -16.74 21.62 5.76
C ASP A 304 -18.09 22.34 5.81
N TYR A 305 -18.31 23.30 4.90
CA TYR A 305 -19.56 24.06 4.78
C TYR A 305 -20.24 23.82 3.42
N ILE A 306 -21.57 23.75 3.42
CA ILE A 306 -22.42 23.87 2.23
C ILE A 306 -22.97 25.29 2.18
N LEU A 307 -22.72 26.03 1.11
CA LEU A 307 -23.20 27.40 0.95
C LEU A 307 -24.73 27.46 0.76
N TRP A 308 -25.39 28.46 1.34
CA TRP A 308 -26.83 28.71 1.14
C TRP A 308 -27.07 29.32 -0.25
N GLY A 309 -27.11 28.49 -1.29
CA GLY A 309 -27.38 28.94 -2.67
C GLY A 309 -26.74 28.07 -3.74
N SER A 310 -27.19 26.83 -3.89
CA SER A 310 -26.79 25.97 -5.01
C SER A 310 -27.53 26.39 -6.29
N LEU A 311 -26.97 27.35 -7.04
CA LEU A 311 -27.16 27.40 -8.50
C LEU A 311 -26.46 26.16 -9.06
N THR A 312 -27.26 25.19 -9.52
CA THR A 312 -26.78 23.99 -10.21
C THR A 312 -26.20 24.37 -11.56
N PHE A 313 -24.94 24.81 -11.59
CA PHE A 313 -24.13 24.83 -12.80
C PHE A 313 -23.39 23.50 -12.94
N ASP A 314 -23.38 23.01 -14.17
CA ASP A 314 -22.98 21.70 -14.64
C ASP A 314 -21.66 21.16 -14.02
N ARG A 315 -21.67 19.87 -13.66
CA ARG A 315 -20.71 19.17 -12.77
C ARG A 315 -19.28 19.03 -13.30
N LYS A 316 -18.88 19.73 -14.37
CA LYS A 316 -17.60 19.50 -15.07
C LYS A 316 -16.60 20.64 -15.08
N ILE A 317 -16.92 21.85 -14.63
CA ILE A 317 -16.01 23.01 -14.78
C ILE A 317 -15.97 23.90 -13.53
N ILE A 318 -15.61 23.35 -12.37
CA ILE A 318 -14.92 24.13 -11.32
C ILE A 318 -13.90 23.20 -10.66
N LYS A 319 -12.61 23.50 -10.85
CA LYS A 319 -11.52 22.84 -10.12
C LYS A 319 -11.81 22.96 -8.62
N ARG A 320 -11.91 21.81 -7.94
CA ARG A 320 -12.07 21.65 -6.48
C ARG A 320 -10.80 22.08 -5.74
N GLU A 321 -10.51 23.36 -5.79
CA GLU A 321 -9.71 24.04 -4.78
C GLU A 321 -10.61 25.14 -4.21
N TRP A 322 -10.43 25.48 -2.94
CA TRP A 322 -10.98 26.62 -2.19
C TRP A 322 -11.77 26.30 -0.91
N LEU A 323 -11.16 26.80 0.18
CA LEU A 323 -11.62 26.98 1.57
C LEU A 323 -11.43 25.83 2.57
N SER A 324 -10.23 25.22 2.60
CA SER A 324 -9.68 24.70 3.86
C SER A 324 -8.88 25.81 4.56
N THR A 325 -9.49 26.57 5.46
CA THR A 325 -8.74 27.53 6.29
C THR A 325 -8.54 26.95 7.68
N LYS A 326 -7.27 26.80 8.05
CA LYS A 326 -6.82 26.26 9.34
C LYS A 326 -7.36 27.04 10.55
N TYR A 327 -7.79 28.29 10.40
CA TYR A 327 -8.33 29.12 11.49
C TYR A 327 -9.15 30.31 10.95
N PHE A 328 -10.33 30.08 10.39
CA PHE A 328 -11.31 31.17 10.25
C PHE A 328 -12.66 30.75 10.82
N ARG A 329 -13.06 31.38 11.93
CA ARG A 329 -14.47 31.54 12.30
C ARG A 329 -15.13 32.38 11.20
N PHE A 330 -15.56 31.74 10.11
CA PHE A 330 -16.46 32.40 9.17
C PHE A 330 -17.73 32.78 9.93
N LEU A 331 -18.19 34.03 9.73
CA LEU A 331 -19.49 34.46 10.24
C LEU A 331 -20.56 33.46 9.76
N PRO A 332 -21.59 33.16 10.59
CA PRO A 332 -22.63 32.15 10.32
C PRO A 332 -23.52 32.44 9.10
N LEU A 333 -23.17 33.42 8.26
CA LEU A 333 -23.98 33.96 7.17
C LEU A 333 -23.77 33.27 5.81
N VAL A 334 -22.81 32.35 5.65
CA VAL A 334 -22.39 31.89 4.31
C VAL A 334 -22.76 30.43 4.00
N GLY A 335 -23.03 29.57 5.00
CA GLY A 335 -23.34 28.15 4.74
C GLY A 335 -23.73 27.32 5.97
N ARG A 336 -24.29 26.13 5.74
CA ARG A 336 -24.54 25.10 6.77
C ARG A 336 -23.32 24.21 6.91
N LYS A 337 -22.85 23.98 8.14
CA LYS A 337 -21.81 22.98 8.44
C LYS A 337 -22.26 21.59 7.98
N ARG A 338 -21.42 20.88 7.24
CA ARG A 338 -21.73 19.58 6.64
C ARG A 338 -21.02 18.45 7.37
N ASN A 339 -19.70 18.45 7.35
CA ASN A 339 -18.87 17.42 7.95
C ASN A 339 -17.83 18.07 8.85
N VAL A 340 -17.43 17.35 9.89
CA VAL A 340 -16.21 17.62 10.66
C VAL A 340 -15.19 16.54 10.33
N VAL A 341 -13.95 16.97 10.16
CA VAL A 341 -12.82 16.09 9.85
C VAL A 341 -11.73 16.29 10.89
N TRP A 342 -11.20 15.18 11.39
CA TRP A 342 -10.00 15.14 12.22
C TRP A 342 -8.94 14.29 11.56
N VAL A 343 -7.69 14.75 11.63
CA VAL A 343 -6.52 13.94 11.32
C VAL A 343 -5.72 13.78 12.61
N LEU A 344 -5.65 12.55 13.09
CA LEU A 344 -4.95 12.17 14.30
C LEU A 344 -3.71 11.35 13.91
N LYS A 345 -2.64 11.47 14.68
CA LYS A 345 -1.38 10.75 14.47
C LYS A 345 -1.00 9.96 15.71
N LYS A 346 -0.58 8.71 15.55
CA LYS A 346 -0.02 7.93 16.66
C LYS A 346 1.35 8.52 17.02
N PRO A 347 1.62 8.86 18.29
CA PRO A 347 2.93 9.35 18.70
C PRO A 347 4.02 8.36 18.30
N GLY A 348 5.20 8.86 17.91
CA GLY A 348 6.36 8.01 17.68
C GLY A 348 6.86 7.38 18.98
N GLU A 349 7.63 6.28 18.91
CA GLU A 349 8.39 5.81 20.07
C GLU A 349 9.27 6.96 20.58
N MET A 350 9.21 7.26 21.89
CA MET A 350 10.20 8.14 22.49
C MET A 350 11.55 7.46 22.33
N LYS A 351 12.42 8.04 21.49
CA LYS A 351 13.83 7.65 21.47
C LYS A 351 14.38 7.81 22.90
N PRO A 352 15.05 6.79 23.46
CA PRO A 352 15.59 6.84 24.82
C PRO A 352 16.62 7.96 25.00
#